data_AF-A0A1G2N6S7-F1
#
_entry.id   AF-A0A1G2N6S7-F1
#
_cell.length_a   1.000
_cell.length_b   1.000
_cell.length_c   1.000
_cell.angle_alpha   90.00
_cell.angle_beta   90.00
_cell.angle_gamma   90.00
#
_symmetry.space_group_name_H-M   'P 1'
#
loop_
_entity.id
_entity.type
_entity.pdbx_description
1 polymer ?
#
loop_
_entity_poly.entity_id
_entity_poly.type
_entity_poly.pdbx_seq_one_letter_code
_entity_poly.pdbx_strand_id
1 'polypeptide(L)'
;MANRHLSRSVALQSLFEWDFRGQLGGPEINIIVARNNLEFAPGTSDSSFTEQLVRGVLAKLKDLNEIIVQAAPDWPLEKISVIDRNVLRLGLYELLFSDRGEVPAKVAINEAIELAKTFGGDASGRFANGVLGAVYKELGEPGKDEVSTKKKTSEVPYENMPVQRLGGAVVYSQSEGESYMAFVHDIFGHWTLTKGKIAEGVTPEAGTIAKAKEEIGLDIVIKADLGSNEYIANDPEKGKIRKQVHYYLAEAPFGKLILADKPGLDDAKWFKLSDILALNFYNDILPIVTKAVMILSQKNKK
;
A
#
# COMPACT_ATOMS: atom_id res chain seq x y z
N MET A 1 6.65 -24.41 -9.03
CA MET A 1 5.36 -23.80 -8.65
C MET A 1 4.56 -24.64 -7.66
N ALA A 2 4.26 -25.92 -7.94
CA ALA A 2 3.51 -26.79 -7.01
C ALA A 2 4.14 -26.92 -5.60
N ASN A 3 5.47 -26.92 -5.51
CA ASN A 3 6.17 -27.03 -4.22
C ASN A 3 5.96 -25.80 -3.32
N ARG A 4 5.99 -24.58 -3.90
CA ARG A 4 5.83 -23.32 -3.14
C ARG A 4 4.40 -23.12 -2.62
N HIS A 5 3.39 -23.51 -3.40
CA HIS A 5 2.00 -23.50 -2.93
C HIS A 5 1.80 -24.44 -1.73
N LEU A 6 2.40 -25.64 -1.79
CA LEU A 6 2.39 -26.59 -0.69
C LEU A 6 3.13 -26.03 0.54
N SER A 7 4.32 -25.45 0.38
CA SER A 7 5.06 -24.80 1.47
C SER A 7 4.25 -23.68 2.14
N ARG A 8 3.55 -22.83 1.37
CA ARG A 8 2.64 -21.82 1.94
C ARG A 8 1.48 -22.43 2.70
N SER A 9 0.92 -23.53 2.19
CA SER A 9 -0.14 -24.27 2.87
C SER A 9 0.34 -24.83 4.22
N VAL A 10 1.57 -25.35 4.28
CA VAL A 10 2.17 -25.84 5.53
C VAL A 10 2.51 -24.69 6.48
N ALA A 11 3.02 -23.57 5.96
CA ALA A 11 3.29 -22.37 6.74
C ALA A 11 2.01 -21.83 7.38
N LEU A 12 0.93 -21.73 6.61
CA LEU A 12 -0.39 -21.30 7.09
C LEU A 12 -0.93 -22.21 8.19
N GLN A 13 -0.91 -23.54 7.99
CA GLN A 13 -1.37 -24.50 9.00
C GLN A 13 -0.57 -24.39 10.30
N SER A 14 0.75 -24.16 10.20
CA SER A 14 1.64 -24.00 11.35
C SER A 14 1.37 -22.70 12.11
N LEU A 15 1.18 -21.59 11.39
CA LEU A 15 0.81 -20.30 11.96
C LEU A 15 -0.58 -20.34 12.60
N PHE A 16 -1.54 -21.01 11.96
CA PHE A 16 -2.87 -21.23 12.50
C PHE A 16 -2.84 -22.01 13.82
N GLU A 17 -2.14 -23.14 13.88
CA GLU A 17 -2.04 -23.94 15.12
C GLU A 17 -1.38 -23.15 16.25
N TRP A 18 -0.31 -22.43 15.93
CA TRP A 18 0.40 -21.59 16.90
C TRP A 18 -0.49 -20.46 17.45
N ASP A 19 -1.21 -19.76 16.57
CA ASP A 19 -2.10 -18.65 16.94
C ASP A 19 -3.33 -19.18 17.70
N PHE A 20 -3.90 -20.31 17.28
CA PHE A 20 -5.04 -20.94 17.93
C PHE A 20 -4.72 -21.41 19.37
N ARG A 21 -3.47 -21.82 19.63
CA ARG A 21 -3.02 -22.25 20.98
C ARG A 21 -2.57 -21.11 21.90
N GLY A 22 -2.76 -19.85 21.49
CA GLY A 22 -2.58 -18.70 22.37
C GLY A 22 -1.14 -18.23 22.56
N GLN A 23 -0.24 -18.50 21.59
CA GLN A 23 1.11 -17.91 21.40
C GLN A 23 2.16 -18.14 22.52
N LEU A 24 1.75 -18.30 23.78
CA LEU A 24 2.60 -18.36 24.99
C LEU A 24 2.48 -19.69 25.76
N GLY A 25 1.56 -20.59 25.37
CA GLY A 25 1.31 -21.86 26.07
C GLY A 25 1.32 -23.11 25.17
N GLY A 26 1.62 -22.96 23.88
CA GLY A 26 1.66 -24.04 22.90
C GLY A 26 3.08 -24.60 22.67
N PRO A 27 3.22 -25.69 21.87
CA PRO A 27 4.52 -26.15 21.40
C PRO A 27 5.26 -25.02 20.66
N GLU A 28 6.58 -25.01 20.74
CA GLU A 28 7.39 -24.07 19.98
C GLU A 28 7.05 -24.16 18.48
N ILE A 29 6.98 -23.01 17.81
CA ILE A 29 6.60 -22.95 16.39
C ILE A 29 7.47 -23.86 15.52
N ASN A 30 8.75 -24.03 15.85
CA ASN A 30 9.65 -24.90 15.10
C ASN A 30 9.22 -26.38 15.18
N ILE A 31 8.68 -26.83 16.32
CA ILE A 31 8.16 -28.19 16.49
C ILE A 31 6.89 -28.37 15.64
N ILE A 32 6.01 -27.38 15.63
CA ILE A 32 4.79 -27.38 14.81
C ILE A 32 5.16 -27.48 13.33
N VAL A 33 6.08 -26.63 12.86
CA VAL A 33 6.53 -26.60 11.46
C VAL A 33 7.17 -27.93 11.06
N ALA A 34 8.06 -28.48 11.88
CA ALA A 34 8.71 -29.77 11.60
C ALA A 34 7.69 -30.91 11.49
N ARG A 35 6.71 -30.96 12.41
CA ARG A 35 5.64 -31.97 12.39
C ARG A 35 4.77 -31.83 11.15
N ASN A 36 4.30 -30.63 10.84
CA ASN A 36 3.42 -30.37 9.70
C ASN A 36 4.15 -30.59 8.37
N ASN A 37 5.44 -30.27 8.27
CA ASN A 37 6.26 -30.60 7.08
C ASN A 37 6.34 -32.11 6.85
N LEU A 38 6.58 -32.90 7.92
CA LEU A 38 6.65 -34.36 7.81
C LEU A 38 5.31 -34.98 7.38
N GLU A 39 4.20 -34.44 7.88
CA GLU A 39 2.86 -34.97 7.64
C GLU A 39 2.32 -34.59 6.26
N PHE A 40 2.44 -33.31 5.87
CA PHE A 40 1.77 -32.77 4.68
C PHE A 40 2.68 -32.53 3.48
N ALA A 41 4.00 -32.54 3.67
CA ALA A 41 4.97 -32.37 2.60
C ALA A 41 6.11 -33.41 2.63
N PRO A 42 5.83 -34.72 2.80
CA PRO A 42 6.85 -35.74 2.88
C PRO A 42 7.67 -35.81 1.59
N GLY A 43 9.00 -35.83 1.71
CA GLY A 43 9.92 -35.92 0.58
C GLY A 43 10.13 -34.63 -0.21
N THR A 44 9.61 -33.50 0.25
CA THR A 44 9.92 -32.18 -0.33
C THR A 44 11.23 -31.62 0.24
N SER A 45 12.10 -31.09 -0.63
CA SER A 45 13.35 -30.44 -0.23
C SER A 45 13.20 -28.96 0.12
N ASP A 46 11.96 -28.45 0.17
CA ASP A 46 11.63 -27.02 0.28
C ASP A 46 11.19 -26.62 1.70
N SER A 47 11.60 -27.41 2.71
CA SER A 47 11.34 -27.11 4.12
C SER A 47 11.92 -25.76 4.54
N SER A 48 13.00 -25.33 3.89
CA SER A 48 13.63 -24.02 4.10
C SER A 48 12.69 -22.87 3.76
N PHE A 49 11.88 -22.97 2.70
CA PHE A 49 10.96 -21.91 2.30
C PHE A 49 9.79 -21.78 3.28
N THR A 50 9.22 -22.91 3.72
CA THR A 50 8.20 -22.91 4.79
C THR A 50 8.72 -22.25 6.06
N GLU A 51 9.92 -22.62 6.50
CA GLU A 51 10.55 -22.04 7.70
C GLU A 51 10.81 -20.54 7.54
N GLN A 52 11.27 -20.10 6.36
CA GLN A 52 11.50 -18.70 6.05
C GLN A 52 10.21 -17.88 6.16
N LEU A 53 9.11 -18.37 5.58
CA LEU A 53 7.80 -17.72 5.65
C LEU A 53 7.32 -17.58 7.10
N VAL A 54 7.37 -18.68 7.87
CA VAL A 54 6.90 -18.68 9.26
C VAL A 54 7.75 -17.74 10.13
N ARG A 55 9.08 -17.82 10.03
CA ARG A 55 9.98 -16.94 10.79
C ARG A 55 9.78 -15.48 10.43
N GLY A 56 9.63 -15.19 9.14
CA GLY A 56 9.39 -13.84 8.63
C GLY A 56 8.09 -13.24 9.13
N VAL A 57 6.99 -14.01 9.06
CA VAL A 57 5.69 -13.60 9.60
C VAL A 57 5.79 -13.31 11.10
N LEU A 58 6.44 -14.18 11.87
CA LEU A 58 6.60 -13.97 13.32
C LEU A 58 7.47 -12.74 13.64
N ALA A 59 8.55 -12.52 12.89
CA ALA A 59 9.42 -11.35 13.06
C ALA A 59 8.70 -10.02 12.75
N LYS A 60 7.68 -10.06 11.90
CA LYS A 60 6.88 -8.90 11.48
C LYS A 60 5.46 -8.90 12.04
N LEU A 61 5.17 -9.75 13.03
CA LEU A 61 3.80 -10.01 13.47
C LEU A 61 3.05 -8.74 13.90
N LYS A 62 3.73 -7.84 14.62
CA LYS A 62 3.15 -6.58 15.09
C LYS A 62 2.80 -5.68 13.90
N ASP A 63 3.78 -5.41 13.02
CA ASP A 63 3.61 -4.60 11.81
C ASP A 63 2.47 -5.15 10.93
N LEU A 64 2.44 -6.48 10.72
CA LEU A 64 1.40 -7.15 9.93
C LEU A 64 0.01 -7.00 10.55
N ASN A 65 -0.11 -7.13 11.87
CA ASN A 65 -1.38 -6.97 12.57
C ASN A 65 -1.90 -5.52 12.47
N GLU A 66 -1.01 -4.53 12.61
CA GLU A 66 -1.35 -3.11 12.46
C GLU A 66 -1.87 -2.84 11.04
N ILE A 67 -1.16 -3.33 10.01
CA ILE A 67 -1.57 -3.17 8.60
C ILE A 67 -2.94 -3.84 8.35
N ILE A 68 -3.20 -5.01 8.92
CA ILE A 68 -4.51 -5.69 8.79
C ILE A 68 -5.63 -4.82 9.36
N VAL A 69 -5.44 -4.28 10.57
CA VAL A 69 -6.46 -3.43 11.21
C VAL A 69 -6.71 -2.16 10.40
N GLN A 70 -5.67 -1.56 9.83
CA GLN A 70 -5.80 -0.37 8.98
C GLN A 70 -6.52 -0.67 7.67
N ALA A 71 -6.20 -1.81 7.03
CA ALA A 71 -6.81 -2.21 5.76
C ALA A 71 -8.24 -2.77 5.93
N ALA A 72 -8.64 -3.12 7.16
CA ALA A 72 -9.98 -3.63 7.50
C ALA A 72 -10.52 -2.98 8.79
N PRO A 73 -10.79 -1.66 8.80
CA PRO A 73 -11.11 -0.91 10.03
C PRO A 73 -12.41 -1.36 10.69
N ASP A 74 -13.37 -1.86 9.90
CA ASP A 74 -14.64 -2.42 10.42
C ASP A 74 -14.47 -3.78 11.11
N TRP A 75 -13.28 -4.40 10.98
CA TRP A 75 -12.97 -5.74 11.46
C TRP A 75 -11.76 -5.73 12.41
N PRO A 76 -11.99 -5.50 13.71
CA PRO A 76 -10.96 -5.70 14.73
C PRO A 76 -10.29 -7.07 14.58
N LEU A 77 -8.99 -7.13 14.83
CA LEU A 77 -8.16 -8.31 14.60
C LEU A 77 -8.69 -9.57 15.32
N GLU A 78 -9.32 -9.38 16.48
CA GLU A 78 -9.93 -10.42 17.31
C GLU A 78 -11.24 -10.97 16.71
N LYS A 79 -11.93 -10.17 15.88
CA LYS A 79 -13.15 -10.59 15.17
C LYS A 79 -12.86 -11.27 13.84
N ILE A 80 -11.65 -11.12 13.31
CA ILE A 80 -11.19 -11.87 12.14
C ILE A 80 -10.95 -13.32 12.56
N SER A 81 -11.47 -14.27 11.77
CA SER A 81 -11.26 -15.69 12.03
C SER A 81 -9.76 -16.01 12.09
N VAL A 82 -9.37 -16.97 12.94
CA VAL A 82 -7.95 -17.32 13.10
C VAL A 82 -7.33 -17.74 11.75
N ILE A 83 -8.11 -18.41 10.89
CA ILE A 83 -7.63 -18.79 9.55
C ILE A 83 -7.40 -17.57 8.67
N ASP A 84 -8.37 -16.67 8.54
CA ASP A 84 -8.27 -15.49 7.66
C ASP A 84 -7.15 -14.56 8.14
N ARG A 85 -7.04 -14.38 9.45
CA ARG A 85 -5.99 -13.57 10.05
C ARG A 85 -4.60 -14.09 9.69
N ASN A 86 -4.38 -15.41 9.74
CA ASN A 86 -3.08 -15.98 9.40
C ASN A 86 -2.84 -16.03 7.87
N VAL A 87 -3.89 -16.14 7.05
CA VAL A 87 -3.78 -15.94 5.60
C VAL A 87 -3.34 -14.51 5.28
N LEU A 88 -3.96 -13.51 5.91
CA LEU A 88 -3.60 -12.11 5.72
C LEU A 88 -2.16 -11.83 6.15
N ARG A 89 -1.75 -12.32 7.32
CA ARG A 89 -0.36 -12.19 7.79
C ARG A 89 0.64 -12.77 6.79
N LEU A 90 0.38 -13.98 6.28
CA LEU A 90 1.25 -14.65 5.32
C LEU A 90 1.31 -13.89 3.99
N GLY A 91 0.14 -13.51 3.45
CA GLY A 91 0.04 -12.78 2.18
C GLY A 91 0.67 -11.39 2.24
N LEU A 92 0.46 -10.66 3.33
CA LEU A 92 1.09 -9.36 3.57
C LEU A 92 2.60 -9.48 3.77
N TYR A 93 3.06 -10.52 4.46
CA TYR A 93 4.49 -10.76 4.63
C TYR A 93 5.18 -10.92 3.27
N GLU A 94 4.63 -11.76 2.40
CA GLU A 94 5.17 -11.95 1.06
C GLU A 94 5.03 -10.70 0.19
N LEU A 95 3.94 -9.94 0.33
CA LEU A 95 3.72 -8.73 -0.45
C LEU A 95 4.70 -7.60 -0.09
N LEU A 96 5.04 -7.46 1.20
CA LEU A 96 5.75 -6.30 1.73
C LEU A 96 7.23 -6.55 2.01
N PHE A 97 7.61 -7.78 2.37
CA PHE A 97 8.93 -8.08 2.92
C PHE A 97 9.71 -9.15 2.16
N SER A 98 9.10 -9.92 1.27
CA SER A 98 9.82 -10.86 0.40
C SER A 98 10.49 -10.16 -0.79
N ASP A 99 11.57 -10.75 -1.30
CA ASP A 99 12.21 -10.29 -2.53
C ASP A 99 11.24 -10.43 -3.71
N ARG A 100 10.95 -9.31 -4.38
CA ARG A 100 10.05 -9.24 -5.53
C ARG A 100 10.56 -10.04 -6.73
N GLY A 101 11.87 -10.24 -6.84
CA GLY A 101 12.47 -11.13 -7.84
C GLY A 101 12.14 -12.61 -7.61
N GLU A 102 11.86 -13.00 -6.36
CA GLU A 102 11.50 -14.38 -6.01
C GLU A 102 9.98 -14.61 -6.01
N VAL A 103 9.20 -13.64 -5.53
CA VAL A 103 7.73 -13.70 -5.48
C VAL A 103 7.14 -12.38 -5.94
N PRO A 104 6.59 -12.30 -7.16
CA PRO A 104 5.86 -11.13 -7.63
C PRO A 104 4.66 -10.79 -6.74
N ALA A 105 4.37 -9.49 -6.58
CA ALA A 105 3.28 -9.01 -5.72
C ALA A 105 1.92 -9.64 -6.06
N LYS A 106 1.59 -9.75 -7.35
CA LYS A 106 0.34 -10.40 -7.80
C LYS A 106 0.30 -11.89 -7.46
N VAL A 107 1.46 -12.57 -7.48
CA VAL A 107 1.55 -13.99 -7.12
C VAL A 107 1.30 -14.13 -5.62
N ALA A 108 1.94 -13.32 -4.77
CA ALA A 108 1.69 -13.34 -3.33
C ALA A 108 0.20 -13.14 -2.99
N ILE A 109 -0.43 -12.14 -3.62
CA ILE A 109 -1.86 -11.86 -3.42
C ILE A 109 -2.74 -13.02 -3.88
N ASN A 110 -2.51 -13.55 -5.09
CA ASN A 110 -3.29 -14.67 -5.62
C ASN A 110 -3.15 -15.92 -4.75
N GLU A 111 -1.94 -16.27 -4.33
CA GLU A 111 -1.68 -17.42 -3.47
C GLU A 111 -2.40 -17.29 -2.12
N ALA A 112 -2.36 -16.11 -1.51
CA ALA A 112 -3.10 -15.85 -0.28
C ALA A 112 -4.63 -15.97 -0.47
N ILE A 113 -5.17 -15.46 -1.57
CA ILE A 113 -6.61 -15.58 -1.89
C ILE A 113 -7.01 -17.05 -2.07
N GLU A 114 -6.20 -17.84 -2.76
CA GLU A 114 -6.48 -19.27 -2.95
C GLU A 114 -6.39 -20.04 -1.63
N LEU A 115 -5.44 -19.70 -0.75
CA LEU A 115 -5.40 -20.27 0.60
C LEU A 115 -6.63 -19.89 1.42
N ALA A 116 -7.07 -18.63 1.38
CA ALA A 116 -8.30 -18.19 2.05
C ALA A 116 -9.52 -18.98 1.56
N LYS A 117 -9.63 -19.25 0.26
CA LYS A 117 -10.72 -20.08 -0.29
C LYS A 117 -10.63 -21.53 0.16
N THR A 118 -9.44 -22.12 0.10
CA THR A 118 -9.24 -23.53 0.46
C THR A 118 -9.57 -23.81 1.92
N PHE A 119 -9.17 -22.92 2.84
CA PHE A 119 -9.31 -23.15 4.28
C PHE A 119 -10.48 -22.42 4.94
N GLY A 120 -11.00 -21.33 4.36
CA GLY A 120 -12.10 -20.53 4.91
C GLY A 120 -13.32 -20.38 3.98
N GLY A 121 -13.23 -20.84 2.73
CA GLY A 121 -14.30 -20.78 1.74
C GLY A 121 -14.38 -19.46 0.96
N ASP A 122 -15.41 -19.32 0.12
CA ASP A 122 -15.52 -18.20 -0.83
C ASP A 122 -15.66 -16.82 -0.15
N ALA A 123 -16.25 -16.76 1.04
CA ALA A 123 -16.36 -15.52 1.80
C ALA A 123 -14.98 -15.05 2.27
N SER A 124 -14.16 -15.95 2.82
CA SER A 124 -12.77 -15.70 3.19
C SER A 124 -11.92 -15.27 1.99
N GLY A 125 -12.09 -15.93 0.83
CA GLY A 125 -11.41 -15.54 -0.41
C GLY A 125 -11.72 -14.10 -0.83
N ARG A 126 -12.98 -13.68 -0.75
CA ARG A 126 -13.40 -12.30 -1.05
C ARG A 126 -12.85 -11.30 -0.03
N PHE A 127 -12.88 -11.66 1.25
CA PHE A 127 -12.34 -10.83 2.33
C PHE A 127 -10.83 -10.61 2.15
N ALA A 128 -10.05 -11.68 1.99
CA ALA A 128 -8.61 -11.59 1.78
C ALA A 128 -8.25 -10.76 0.54
N ASN A 129 -8.98 -10.93 -0.57
CA ASN A 129 -8.81 -10.12 -1.77
C ASN A 129 -9.08 -8.63 -1.53
N GLY A 130 -10.10 -8.30 -0.73
CA GLY A 130 -10.40 -6.91 -0.36
C GLY A 130 -9.27 -6.25 0.42
N VAL A 131 -8.80 -6.92 1.48
CA VAL A 131 -7.75 -6.42 2.37
C VAL A 131 -6.40 -6.31 1.66
N LEU A 132 -5.92 -7.40 1.05
CA LEU A 132 -4.65 -7.41 0.32
C LEU A 132 -4.67 -6.47 -0.89
N GLY A 133 -5.84 -6.35 -1.55
CA GLY A 133 -6.04 -5.45 -2.67
C GLY A 133 -6.04 -3.97 -2.25
N ALA A 134 -6.47 -3.62 -1.05
CA ALA A 134 -6.35 -2.27 -0.50
C ALA A 134 -4.88 -1.91 -0.30
N VAL A 135 -4.13 -2.76 0.40
CA VAL A 135 -2.70 -2.59 0.65
C VAL A 135 -1.90 -2.51 -0.66
N TYR A 136 -2.17 -3.39 -1.62
CA TYR A 136 -1.49 -3.38 -2.92
C TYR A 136 -1.69 -2.07 -3.70
N LYS A 137 -2.87 -1.45 -3.60
CA LYS A 137 -3.15 -0.17 -4.26
C LYS A 137 -2.40 0.98 -3.59
N GLU A 138 -2.27 0.94 -2.28
CA GLU A 138 -1.56 1.98 -1.53
C GLU A 138 -0.06 1.95 -1.83
N LEU A 139 0.51 0.76 -2.07
CA LEU A 139 1.90 0.59 -2.54
C LEU A 139 2.17 1.10 -3.98
N GLY A 140 1.18 1.66 -4.68
CA GLY A 140 1.31 2.10 -6.07
C GLY A 140 1.24 0.98 -7.10
N GLU A 141 0.68 -0.19 -6.74
CA GLU A 141 0.51 -1.35 -7.61
C GLU A 141 1.81 -1.86 -8.29
N PRO A 142 2.87 -2.18 -7.53
CA PRO A 142 4.16 -2.62 -8.08
C PRO A 142 4.03 -3.93 -8.88
N GLY A 143 4.64 -4.02 -10.07
CA GLY A 143 4.56 -5.22 -10.93
C GLY A 143 3.26 -5.33 -11.73
N LYS A 144 2.56 -4.21 -11.95
CA LYS A 144 1.32 -4.16 -12.71
C LYS A 144 1.41 -4.65 -14.14
N ASP A 145 2.57 -4.50 -14.78
CA ASP A 145 2.84 -5.01 -16.14
C ASP A 145 3.31 -6.48 -16.13
N GLU A 146 3.58 -7.06 -14.95
CA GLU A 146 3.89 -8.48 -14.82
C GLU A 146 2.59 -9.29 -14.96
N VAL A 147 2.51 -10.03 -16.05
CA VAL A 147 1.30 -10.76 -16.45
C VAL A 147 1.18 -12.03 -15.62
N SER A 148 0.27 -12.03 -14.65
CA SER A 148 -0.21 -13.26 -14.01
C SER A 148 -1.01 -14.09 -15.03
N THR A 149 -0.56 -15.32 -15.30
CA THR A 149 -1.21 -16.24 -16.24
C THR A 149 -2.60 -16.68 -15.72
N LYS A 150 -3.62 -15.98 -16.25
CA LYS A 150 -5.07 -16.31 -16.36
C LYS A 150 -5.94 -16.32 -15.10
N LYS A 151 -6.87 -15.35 -15.07
CA LYS A 151 -8.30 -15.55 -15.36
C LYS A 151 -8.87 -14.25 -15.96
N LYS A 152 -9.43 -14.31 -17.18
CA LYS A 152 -10.04 -13.17 -17.89
C LYS A 152 -11.31 -12.74 -17.16
N THR A 153 -11.21 -11.78 -16.26
CA THR A 153 -12.34 -10.92 -15.91
C THR A 153 -12.46 -9.91 -17.04
N SER A 154 -13.65 -9.78 -17.63
CA SER A 154 -14.00 -8.92 -18.76
C SER A 154 -13.18 -7.62 -18.79
N GLU A 155 -12.17 -7.56 -19.66
CA GLU A 155 -11.35 -6.37 -19.81
C GLU A 155 -12.14 -5.33 -20.58
N VAL A 156 -12.61 -4.30 -19.87
CA VAL A 156 -13.01 -3.06 -20.51
C VAL A 156 -11.78 -2.57 -21.29
N PRO A 157 -11.87 -2.37 -22.63
CA PRO A 157 -10.76 -1.81 -23.41
C PRO A 157 -10.25 -0.53 -22.76
N TYR A 158 -8.94 -0.28 -22.79
CA TYR A 158 -8.31 0.87 -22.12
C TYR A 158 -9.01 2.21 -22.42
N GLU A 159 -9.45 2.39 -23.66
CA GLU A 159 -10.16 3.59 -24.13
C GLU A 159 -11.53 3.77 -23.46
N ASN A 160 -12.18 2.66 -23.11
CA ASN A 160 -13.49 2.61 -22.47
C ASN A 160 -13.41 2.60 -20.93
N MET A 161 -12.19 2.56 -20.36
CA MET A 161 -12.04 2.58 -18.91
C MET A 161 -12.47 3.95 -18.34
N PRO A 162 -13.33 3.97 -17.30
CA PRO A 162 -13.75 5.20 -16.65
C PRO A 162 -12.53 5.98 -16.15
N VAL A 163 -12.50 7.29 -16.40
CA VAL A 163 -11.42 8.17 -15.95
C VAL A 163 -11.82 8.82 -14.63
N GLN A 164 -10.98 8.68 -13.62
CA GLN A 164 -11.08 9.41 -12.36
C GLN A 164 -9.97 10.45 -12.32
N ARG A 165 -10.36 11.72 -12.25
CA ARG A 165 -9.41 12.84 -12.16
C ARG A 165 -9.08 13.14 -10.71
N LEU A 166 -7.80 13.34 -10.43
CA LEU A 166 -7.27 13.75 -9.15
C LEU A 166 -6.40 14.99 -9.31
N GLY A 167 -6.45 15.85 -8.30
CA GLY A 167 -5.60 17.02 -8.19
C GLY A 167 -4.64 16.82 -7.03
N GLY A 168 -3.36 17.07 -7.25
CA GLY A 168 -2.33 17.00 -6.22
C GLY A 168 -1.48 18.25 -6.17
N ALA A 169 -0.90 18.52 -5.01
CA ALA A 169 -0.05 19.69 -4.80
C ALA A 169 1.26 19.35 -4.12
N VAL A 170 2.35 19.90 -4.65
CA VAL A 170 3.57 20.17 -3.89
C VAL A 170 3.39 21.53 -3.24
N VAL A 171 3.10 21.54 -1.95
CA VAL A 171 2.86 22.78 -1.20
C VAL A 171 4.17 23.24 -0.59
N TYR A 172 4.55 24.49 -0.86
CA TYR A 172 5.76 25.09 -0.31
C TYR A 172 5.43 26.37 0.48
N SER A 173 6.35 26.75 1.36
CA SER A 173 6.33 28.02 2.05
C SER A 173 7.75 28.57 2.21
N GLN A 174 7.86 29.90 2.33
CA GLN A 174 9.11 30.55 2.72
C GLN A 174 8.94 31.13 4.12
N SER A 175 9.81 30.74 5.06
CA SER A 175 9.81 31.24 6.43
C SER A 175 11.24 31.43 6.89
N GLU A 176 11.53 32.60 7.49
CA GLU A 176 12.85 32.93 8.04
C GLU A 176 14.01 32.79 7.02
N GLY A 177 13.75 33.05 5.74
CA GLY A 177 14.74 32.91 4.65
C GLY A 177 14.97 31.48 4.17
N GLU A 178 14.29 30.50 4.76
CA GLU A 178 14.34 29.09 4.39
C GLU A 178 13.09 28.67 3.61
N SER A 179 13.25 27.75 2.67
CA SER A 179 12.15 27.16 1.93
C SER A 179 11.77 25.82 2.54
N TYR A 180 10.46 25.61 2.73
CA TYR A 180 9.88 24.37 3.26
C TYR A 180 8.90 23.77 2.27
N MET A 181 8.78 22.44 2.26
CA MET A 181 7.72 21.71 1.55
C MET A 181 6.90 20.87 2.53
N ALA A 182 5.58 20.88 2.36
CA ALA A 182 4.67 20.06 3.14
C ALA A 182 4.46 18.71 2.45
N PHE A 183 4.54 17.64 3.24
CA PHE A 183 4.22 16.28 2.82
C PHE A 183 3.24 15.65 3.82
N VAL A 184 2.46 14.70 3.33
CA VAL A 184 1.66 13.79 4.17
C VAL A 184 2.38 12.45 4.27
N HIS A 185 2.26 11.80 5.42
CA HIS A 185 2.84 10.48 5.67
C HIS A 185 1.73 9.45 5.59
N ASP A 186 2.03 8.35 4.92
CA ASP A 186 1.13 7.22 4.86
C ASP A 186 1.45 6.16 5.93
N ILE A 187 0.48 5.29 6.15
CA ILE A 187 0.58 4.19 7.10
C ILE A 187 1.64 3.12 6.72
N PHE A 188 2.27 3.23 5.55
CA PHE A 188 3.36 2.35 5.09
C PHE A 188 4.75 2.94 5.33
N GLY A 189 4.85 4.09 5.99
CA GLY A 189 6.13 4.70 6.29
C GLY A 189 6.71 5.54 5.13
N HIS A 190 5.88 5.94 4.16
CA HIS A 190 6.31 6.77 3.04
C HIS A 190 5.73 8.18 3.15
N TRP A 191 6.55 9.17 2.81
CA TRP A 191 6.09 10.53 2.57
C TRP A 191 5.48 10.61 1.17
N THR A 192 4.43 11.42 1.01
CA THR A 192 3.78 11.63 -0.28
C THR A 192 3.13 13.00 -0.38
N LEU A 193 2.61 13.31 -1.57
CA LEU A 193 2.00 14.59 -1.87
C LEU A 193 0.51 14.57 -1.55
N THR A 194 -0.01 15.73 -1.17
CA THR A 194 -1.45 15.91 -1.03
C THR A 194 -2.12 15.62 -2.38
N LYS A 195 -3.16 14.78 -2.38
CA LYS A 195 -3.88 14.44 -3.61
C LYS A 195 -5.30 13.97 -3.32
N GLY A 196 -6.26 14.39 -4.14
CA GLY A 196 -7.65 13.99 -3.97
C GLY A 196 -8.47 14.01 -5.25
N LYS A 197 -9.62 13.33 -5.22
CA LYS A 197 -10.58 13.29 -6.33
C LYS A 197 -11.10 14.70 -6.64
N ILE A 198 -11.12 15.06 -7.91
CA ILE A 198 -11.73 16.31 -8.38
C ILE A 198 -13.17 16.01 -8.83
N ALA A 199 -14.12 16.85 -8.41
CA ALA A 199 -15.50 16.72 -8.83
C ALA A 199 -15.67 17.00 -10.33
N GLU A 200 -16.65 16.37 -10.96
CA GLU A 200 -16.94 16.57 -12.37
C GLU A 200 -17.32 18.02 -12.65
N GLY A 201 -16.81 18.60 -13.75
CA GLY A 201 -17.00 20.02 -14.09
C GLY A 201 -16.10 21.01 -13.35
N VAL A 202 -15.30 20.58 -12.37
CA VAL A 202 -14.33 21.44 -11.66
C VAL A 202 -12.97 21.41 -12.36
N THR A 203 -12.31 22.56 -12.48
CA THR A 203 -10.95 22.63 -13.05
C THR A 203 -9.95 21.93 -12.14
N PRO A 204 -8.87 21.32 -12.68
CA PRO A 204 -7.90 20.65 -11.83
C PRO A 204 -7.24 21.56 -10.80
N GLU A 205 -7.01 22.84 -11.14
CA GLU A 205 -6.50 23.86 -10.21
C GLU A 205 -7.45 24.09 -9.04
N ALA A 206 -8.72 24.40 -9.31
CA ALA A 206 -9.71 24.66 -8.27
C ALA A 206 -9.95 23.43 -7.38
N GLY A 207 -9.99 22.24 -8.00
CA GLY A 207 -10.09 20.98 -7.27
C GLY A 207 -8.88 20.73 -6.37
N THR A 208 -7.67 21.03 -6.85
CA THR A 208 -6.43 20.88 -6.07
C THR A 208 -6.42 21.83 -4.86
N ILE A 209 -6.83 23.09 -5.04
CA ILE A 209 -6.94 24.06 -3.94
C ILE A 209 -7.90 23.55 -2.85
N ALA A 210 -9.09 23.10 -3.26
CA ALA A 210 -10.07 22.54 -2.33
C ALA A 210 -9.53 21.30 -1.59
N LYS A 211 -8.77 20.44 -2.29
CA LYS A 211 -8.20 19.23 -1.69
C LYS A 211 -7.06 19.48 -0.73
N ALA A 212 -6.18 20.45 -1.00
CA ALA A 212 -5.17 20.83 -0.02
C ALA A 212 -5.80 21.40 1.26
N LYS A 213 -6.87 22.20 1.13
CA LYS A 213 -7.60 22.72 2.30
C LYS A 213 -8.27 21.63 3.10
N GLU A 214 -8.91 20.68 2.42
CA GLU A 214 -9.54 19.51 3.04
C GLU A 214 -8.52 18.62 3.74
N GLU A 215 -7.40 18.28 3.07
CA GLU A 215 -6.50 17.21 3.50
C GLU A 215 -5.45 17.65 4.53
N ILE A 216 -4.91 18.87 4.41
CA ILE A 216 -3.86 19.37 5.30
C ILE A 216 -4.20 20.72 5.96
N GLY A 217 -5.42 21.24 5.76
CA GLY A 217 -5.92 22.45 6.41
C GLY A 217 -5.41 23.77 5.81
N LEU A 218 -4.62 23.73 4.74
CA LEU A 218 -3.97 24.92 4.16
C LEU A 218 -4.75 25.56 3.02
N ASP A 219 -4.83 26.88 3.03
CA ASP A 219 -5.22 27.67 1.86
C ASP A 219 -3.98 27.85 0.97
N ILE A 220 -4.04 27.29 -0.24
CA ILE A 220 -2.91 27.27 -1.18
C ILE A 220 -3.17 28.19 -2.38
N VAL A 221 -2.10 28.74 -2.95
CA VAL A 221 -2.13 29.51 -4.20
C VAL A 221 -1.26 28.82 -5.23
N ILE A 222 -1.85 28.42 -6.36
CA ILE A 222 -1.12 27.74 -7.45
C ILE A 222 -0.10 28.69 -8.07
N LYS A 223 1.12 28.20 -8.28
CA LYS A 223 2.27 28.97 -8.81
C LYS A 223 2.84 28.40 -10.10
N ALA A 224 2.78 27.08 -10.29
CA ALA A 224 3.26 26.43 -11.50
C ALA A 224 2.60 25.07 -11.71
N ASP A 225 2.57 24.64 -12.97
CA ASP A 225 2.19 23.30 -13.38
C ASP A 225 3.38 22.33 -13.26
N LEU A 226 3.19 21.21 -12.56
CA LEU A 226 4.22 20.18 -12.41
C LEU A 226 4.03 18.99 -13.36
N GLY A 227 2.88 18.88 -14.02
CA GLY A 227 2.54 17.84 -14.98
C GLY A 227 1.52 16.85 -14.42
N SER A 228 1.31 15.76 -15.16
CA SER A 228 0.32 14.75 -14.82
C SER A 228 0.91 13.35 -14.89
N ASN A 229 0.44 12.46 -14.02
CA ASN A 229 0.71 11.03 -14.08
C ASN A 229 -0.60 10.28 -14.25
N GLU A 230 -0.58 9.18 -15.00
CA GLU A 230 -1.73 8.29 -15.14
C GLU A 230 -1.37 6.87 -14.72
N TYR A 231 -2.27 6.24 -13.95
CA TYR A 231 -2.20 4.83 -13.62
C TYR A 231 -3.61 4.24 -13.58
N ILE A 232 -3.76 2.98 -14.02
CA ILE A 232 -5.00 2.23 -13.81
C ILE A 232 -5.17 1.94 -12.31
N ALA A 233 -6.36 1.83 -11.77
CA ALA A 233 -6.58 1.33 -10.42
C ALA A 233 -7.83 0.45 -10.45
N ASN A 234 -7.92 -0.52 -9.55
CA ASN A 234 -9.16 -1.29 -9.43
C ASN A 234 -10.11 -0.59 -8.43
N ASP A 235 -11.30 -0.22 -8.87
CA ASP A 235 -12.37 0.34 -8.03
C ASP A 235 -13.36 -0.77 -7.66
N PRO A 236 -13.77 -0.92 -6.39
CA PRO A 236 -14.67 -2.00 -5.96
C PRO A 236 -16.00 -2.05 -6.70
N GLU A 237 -16.54 -0.89 -7.12
CA GLU A 237 -17.82 -0.79 -7.82
C GLU A 237 -17.64 -0.69 -9.33
N LYS A 238 -16.62 0.06 -9.78
CA LYS A 238 -16.44 0.41 -11.19
C LYS A 238 -15.44 -0.48 -11.94
N GLY A 239 -14.76 -1.38 -11.26
CA GLY A 239 -13.71 -2.23 -11.85
C GLY A 239 -12.46 -1.41 -12.21
N LYS A 240 -11.76 -1.77 -13.30
CA LYS A 240 -10.56 -1.05 -13.74
C LYS A 240 -10.92 0.40 -14.14
N ILE A 241 -10.42 1.38 -13.40
CA ILE A 241 -10.52 2.81 -13.68
C ILE A 241 -9.16 3.39 -14.03
N ARG A 242 -9.09 4.45 -14.82
CA ARG A 242 -7.86 5.21 -15.08
C ARG A 242 -7.81 6.40 -14.14
N LYS A 243 -6.86 6.41 -13.21
CA LYS A 243 -6.60 7.55 -12.34
C LYS A 243 -5.60 8.48 -13.01
N GLN A 244 -6.05 9.69 -13.31
CA GLN A 244 -5.22 10.77 -13.85
C GLN A 244 -5.00 11.78 -12.73
N VAL A 245 -3.76 11.91 -12.27
CA VAL A 245 -3.39 12.88 -11.24
C VAL A 245 -2.65 14.02 -11.89
N HIS A 246 -3.16 15.25 -11.72
CA HIS A 246 -2.49 16.47 -12.14
C HIS A 246 -1.86 17.14 -10.94
N TYR A 247 -0.57 17.47 -11.02
CA TYR A 247 0.19 18.05 -9.92
C TYR A 247 0.50 19.53 -10.18
N TYR A 248 0.39 20.32 -9.12
CA TYR A 248 0.73 21.73 -9.11
C TYR A 248 1.75 22.07 -8.03
N LEU A 249 2.60 23.06 -8.30
CA LEU A 249 3.36 23.73 -7.28
C LEU A 249 2.49 24.82 -6.68
N ALA A 250 2.30 24.82 -5.37
CA ALA A 250 1.45 25.78 -4.69
C ALA A 250 2.14 26.38 -3.48
N GLU A 251 1.88 27.66 -3.22
CA GLU A 251 2.40 28.40 -2.08
C GLU A 251 1.35 28.48 -0.98
N ALA A 252 1.75 28.35 0.27
CA ALA A 252 0.90 28.57 1.43
C ALA A 252 1.66 29.24 2.58
N PRO A 253 0.97 29.89 3.53
CA PRO A 253 1.60 30.37 4.75
C PRO A 253 2.24 29.23 5.54
N PHE A 254 3.43 29.47 6.10
CA PHE A 254 4.06 28.51 6.99
C PHE A 254 3.26 28.45 8.29
N GLY A 255 2.85 27.26 8.70
CA GLY A 255 1.96 27.10 9.84
C GLY A 255 1.62 25.65 10.14
N LYS A 256 0.72 25.44 11.10
CA LYS A 256 0.30 24.11 11.52
C LYS A 256 -0.44 23.39 10.38
N LEU A 257 0.03 22.20 10.04
CA LEU A 257 -0.69 21.27 9.16
C LEU A 257 -1.74 20.54 10.00
N ILE A 258 -2.96 20.47 9.48
CA ILE A 258 -4.06 19.73 10.10
C ILE A 258 -4.46 18.63 9.13
N LEU A 259 -3.94 17.44 9.37
CA LEU A 259 -4.30 16.27 8.58
C LEU A 259 -5.78 15.93 8.80
N ALA A 260 -6.53 15.75 7.72
CA ALA A 260 -7.89 15.24 7.79
C ALA A 260 -7.92 13.83 8.37
N ASP A 261 -9.00 13.49 9.06
CA ASP A 261 -9.30 12.11 9.45
C ASP A 261 -9.65 11.29 8.21
N LYS A 262 -8.60 10.83 7.50
CA LYS A 262 -8.67 10.03 6.29
C LYS A 262 -7.96 8.70 6.50
N PRO A 263 -8.59 7.57 6.13
CA PRO A 263 -7.91 6.28 6.11
C PRO A 263 -6.65 6.34 5.24
N GLY A 264 -5.55 5.78 5.74
CA GLY A 264 -4.29 5.62 4.99
C GLY A 264 -3.25 6.73 5.19
N LEU A 265 -3.57 7.82 5.89
CA LEU A 265 -2.61 8.87 6.27
C LEU A 265 -2.55 9.01 7.78
N ASP A 266 -1.36 9.18 8.35
CA ASP A 266 -1.17 9.25 9.81
C ASP A 266 -0.40 10.52 10.28
N ASP A 267 0.26 11.25 9.38
CA ASP A 267 1.01 12.46 9.72
C ASP A 267 1.05 13.48 8.56
N ALA A 268 1.36 14.74 8.89
CA ALA A 268 1.63 15.79 7.92
C ALA A 268 2.69 16.75 8.47
N LYS A 269 3.79 16.94 7.73
CA LYS A 269 4.94 17.73 8.20
C LYS A 269 5.54 18.63 7.13
N TRP A 270 6.14 19.72 7.60
CA TRP A 270 7.02 20.58 6.80
C TRP A 270 8.45 20.07 6.87
N PHE A 271 9.12 20.04 5.72
CA PHE A 271 10.53 19.67 5.59
C PHE A 271 11.30 20.75 4.87
N LYS A 272 12.53 21.00 5.29
CA LYS A 272 13.45 21.88 4.57
C LYS A 272 13.82 21.26 3.23
N LEU A 273 14.06 22.09 2.22
CA LEU A 273 14.49 21.61 0.89
C LEU A 273 15.75 20.72 0.94
N SER A 274 16.66 20.98 1.88
CA SER A 274 17.88 20.17 2.10
C SER A 274 17.59 18.73 2.53
N ASP A 275 16.47 18.51 3.22
CA ASP A 275 16.18 17.25 3.91
C ASP A 275 15.29 16.34 3.05
N ILE A 276 14.70 16.88 1.98
CA ILE A 276 13.75 16.17 1.11
C ILE A 276 14.37 14.90 0.54
N LEU A 277 15.63 14.93 0.10
CA LEU A 277 16.27 13.76 -0.52
C LEU A 277 16.51 12.59 0.46
N ALA A 278 16.44 12.83 1.77
CA ALA A 278 16.56 11.80 2.79
C ALA A 278 15.21 11.14 3.14
N LEU A 279 14.10 11.66 2.62
CA LEU A 279 12.77 11.13 2.89
C LEU A 279 12.49 9.89 2.05
N ASN A 280 11.78 8.94 2.64
CA ASN A 280 11.31 7.75 1.95
C ASN A 280 10.07 8.07 1.11
N PHE A 281 10.26 8.26 -0.19
CA PHE A 281 9.19 8.53 -1.16
C PHE A 281 8.92 7.30 -2.03
N TYR A 282 7.70 7.20 -2.56
CA TYR A 282 7.47 6.31 -3.69
C TYR A 282 8.23 6.78 -4.95
N ASN A 283 8.66 5.83 -5.78
CA ASN A 283 9.43 6.15 -6.99
C ASN A 283 8.65 6.99 -8.01
N ASP A 284 7.32 6.90 -8.02
CA ASP A 284 6.45 7.58 -8.98
C ASP A 284 6.27 9.08 -8.66
N ILE A 285 6.47 9.50 -7.41
CA ILE A 285 6.36 10.91 -6.99
C ILE A 285 7.68 11.67 -7.06
N LEU A 286 8.82 10.97 -7.04
CA LEU A 286 10.16 11.58 -7.11
C LEU A 286 10.33 12.55 -8.30
N PRO A 287 9.86 12.27 -9.53
CA PRO A 287 9.98 13.21 -10.64
C PRO A 287 9.23 14.53 -10.39
N ILE A 288 8.05 14.47 -9.76
CA ILE A 288 7.22 15.65 -9.44
C ILE A 288 7.89 16.50 -8.37
N VAL A 289 8.37 15.86 -7.29
CA VAL A 289 9.09 16.53 -6.19
C VAL A 289 10.38 17.17 -6.71
N THR A 290 11.15 16.45 -7.52
CA THR A 290 12.41 16.96 -8.11
C THR A 290 12.15 18.20 -8.97
N LYS A 291 11.12 18.18 -9.81
CA LYS A 291 10.73 19.32 -10.64
C LYS A 291 10.36 20.54 -9.79
N ALA A 292 9.63 20.34 -8.70
CA ALA A 292 9.29 21.40 -7.75
C ALA A 292 10.55 22.01 -7.09
N VAL A 293 11.47 21.16 -6.61
CA VAL A 293 12.74 21.61 -6.00
C VAL A 293 13.56 22.43 -7.00
N MET A 294 13.64 22.00 -8.26
CA MET A 294 14.34 22.76 -9.31
C MET A 294 13.73 24.14 -9.54
N ILE A 295 12.40 24.24 -9.60
CA ILE A 295 11.69 25.53 -9.78
C ILE A 295 11.97 26.46 -8.59
N LEU A 296 11.90 25.97 -7.36
CA LEU A 296 12.15 26.78 -6.16
C LEU A 296 13.61 27.22 -6.05
N SER A 297 14.55 26.34 -6.41
CA SER A 297 15.99 26.65 -6.38
C SER A 297 16.37 27.73 -7.39
N GLN A 298 15.69 27.81 -8.53
CA GLN A 298 15.89 28.87 -9.51
C GLN A 298 15.31 30.21 -9.07
N LYS A 299 14.22 30.22 -8.28
CA LYS A 299 13.64 31.44 -7.71
C LYS A 299 14.53 32.07 -6.65
N ASN A 300 15.20 31.28 -5.81
CA ASN A 300 16.09 31.80 -4.76
C ASN A 300 17.42 32.39 -5.30
N LYS A 301 17.70 32.28 -6.61
CA LYS A 301 18.89 32.87 -7.26
C LYS A 301 18.61 34.23 -7.94
N LYS A 302 17.36 34.70 -7.96
CA LYS A 302 16.95 36.01 -8.48
C LYS A 302 16.54 36.93 -7.36
#